data_AF-A0A399NCT2-F1
#
_entry.id   AF-A0A399NCT2-F1
#
_cell.length_a   1.000
_cell.length_b   1.000
_cell.length_c   1.000
_cell.angle_alpha   90.00
_cell.angle_beta   90.00
_cell.angle_gamma   90.00
#
_symmetry.space_group_name_H-M   'P 1'
#
loop_
_entity.id
_entity.type
_entity.pdbx_description
1 polymer ?
#
loop_
_entity_poly.entity_id
_entity_poly.type
_entity_poly.pdbx_seq_one_letter_code
_entity_poly.pdbx_strand_id
1 'polypeptide(L)'
;MTTPGSPADALGRRLRDDPDAARALDALRRAAYGREDGDAPHVGVPEEIRLAAGIEVDALPAPLVALLVAEHRLVGEGRELLAADARTTPRASEDVPTAAAETADPR
;
A
#
# COMPACT_ATOMS: atom_id res chain seq x y z
N MET A 1 23.47 12.99 37.60
CA MET A 1 22.19 12.26 37.54
C MET A 1 22.04 11.78 36.11
N THR A 2 22.41 10.54 35.80
CA THR A 2 22.24 9.96 34.46
C THR A 2 20.77 9.62 34.29
N THR A 3 20.09 10.28 33.34
CA THR A 3 18.73 9.90 32.93
C THR A 3 18.74 8.41 32.59
N PRO A 4 17.90 7.58 33.23
CA PRO A 4 17.78 6.19 32.79
C PRO A 4 17.35 6.22 31.33
N GLY A 5 18.19 5.67 30.45
CA GLY A 5 17.89 5.59 29.02
C GLY A 5 16.52 4.95 28.79
N SER A 6 15.91 5.25 27.65
CA SER A 6 14.60 4.72 27.29
C SER A 6 14.55 3.21 27.49
N PRO A 7 13.39 2.61 27.84
CA PRO A 7 13.22 1.16 27.83
C PRO A 7 13.74 0.50 26.53
N ALA A 8 13.62 1.20 25.40
CA ALA A 8 14.18 0.77 24.11
C ALA A 8 15.73 0.72 24.12
N ASP A 9 16.39 1.69 24.75
CA ASP A 9 17.86 1.72 24.86
C ASP A 9 18.36 0.63 25.82
N ALA A 10 17.61 0.38 26.91
CA ALA A 10 17.92 -0.69 27.84
C ALA A 10 17.78 -2.07 27.18
N LEU A 11 16.71 -2.26 26.39
CA LEU A 11 16.53 -3.47 25.58
C LEU A 11 17.64 -3.59 24.52
N GLY A 12 17.96 -2.51 23.81
CA GLY A 12 19.02 -2.49 22.80
C GLY A 12 20.40 -2.84 23.36
N ARG A 13 20.73 -2.37 24.58
CA ARG A 13 21.94 -2.80 25.30
C ARG A 13 21.88 -4.29 25.64
N ARG A 14 20.77 -4.75 26.24
CA ARG A 14 20.61 -6.16 26.62
C ARG A 14 20.73 -7.11 25.43
N LEU A 15 20.12 -6.78 24.29
CA LEU A 15 20.20 -7.61 23.09
C LEU A 15 21.61 -7.64 22.47
N ARG A 16 22.42 -6.60 22.71
CA ARG A 16 23.82 -6.56 22.28
C ARG A 16 24.72 -7.39 23.19
N ASP A 17 24.49 -7.31 24.49
CA ASP A 17 25.39 -7.86 25.50
C ASP A 17 25.03 -9.32 25.88
N ASP A 18 23.79 -9.76 25.61
CA ASP A 18 23.29 -11.11 25.93
C ASP A 18 22.80 -11.85 24.65
N PRO A 19 23.59 -12.80 24.12
CA PRO A 19 23.24 -13.53 22.91
C PRO A 19 22.02 -14.45 23.11
N ASP A 20 21.73 -14.90 24.32
CA ASP A 20 20.58 -15.74 24.60
C ASP A 20 19.29 -14.90 24.62
N ALA A 21 19.36 -13.66 25.12
CA ALA A 21 18.25 -12.70 24.98
C ALA A 21 17.94 -12.39 23.51
N ALA A 22 18.96 -12.26 22.66
CA ALA A 22 18.78 -12.07 21.22
C ALA A 22 18.11 -13.29 20.56
N ARG A 23 18.55 -14.50 20.89
CA ARG A 23 17.94 -15.75 20.40
C ARG A 23 16.49 -15.91 20.86
N ALA A 24 16.20 -15.60 22.12
CA ALA A 24 14.85 -15.69 22.68
C ALA A 24 13.89 -14.68 22.03
N LEU A 25 14.36 -13.46 21.75
CA LEU A 25 13.58 -12.46 21.03
C LEU A 25 13.30 -12.90 19.58
N ASP A 26 14.29 -13.46 18.88
CA ASP A 26 14.08 -14.00 17.54
C ASP A 26 13.11 -15.18 17.52
N ALA A 27 13.20 -16.09 18.49
CA ALA A 27 12.26 -17.20 18.66
C ALA A 27 10.84 -16.71 18.94
N LEU A 28 10.67 -15.68 19.79
CA LEU A 28 9.38 -15.06 20.06
C LEU A 28 8.81 -14.39 18.80
N ARG A 29 9.64 -13.68 18.04
CA ARG A 29 9.25 -13.07 16.76
C ARG A 29 8.80 -14.15 15.76
N ARG A 30 9.55 -15.25 15.66
CA ARG A 30 9.22 -16.40 14.80
C ARG A 30 7.94 -17.11 15.27
N ALA A 31 7.64 -17.14 16.56
CA ALA A 31 6.39 -17.72 17.07
C ALA A 31 5.18 -16.81 16.82
N ALA A 32 5.34 -15.49 17.02
CA ALA A 32 4.25 -14.52 16.92
C ALA A 32 3.90 -14.15 15.47
N TYR A 33 4.91 -14.04 14.61
CA TYR A 33 4.75 -13.64 13.21
C TYR A 33 5.07 -14.79 12.26
N GLY A 34 5.06 -16.01 12.77
CA GLY A 34 5.57 -17.25 12.18
C GLY A 34 5.09 -17.59 10.78
N ARG A 35 5.72 -16.95 9.81
CA ARG A 35 6.43 -17.68 8.78
C ARG A 35 7.89 -17.28 8.89
N GLU A 36 8.78 -18.26 8.83
CA GLU A 36 10.10 -17.95 8.29
C GLU A 36 9.85 -17.29 6.94
N ASP A 37 10.51 -16.15 6.68
CA ASP A 37 10.45 -15.48 5.37
C ASP A 37 10.85 -16.41 4.19
N GLY A 38 11.26 -17.66 4.47
CA GLY A 38 11.84 -18.61 3.51
C GLY A 38 11.06 -19.91 3.19
N ASP A 39 10.00 -20.30 3.92
CA ASP A 39 9.34 -21.60 3.65
C ASP A 39 8.28 -21.54 2.55
N ALA A 40 7.87 -20.34 2.14
CA ALA A 40 6.97 -20.19 1.02
C ALA A 40 7.73 -20.45 -0.29
N PRO A 41 7.22 -21.35 -1.17
CA PRO A 41 7.85 -21.56 -2.47
C PRO A 41 7.87 -20.24 -3.24
N HIS A 42 9.00 -19.92 -3.85
CA HIS A 42 9.09 -18.80 -4.77
C HIS A 42 8.39 -19.20 -6.07
N VAL A 43 7.48 -18.34 -6.54
CA VAL A 43 6.75 -18.54 -7.78
C VAL A 43 6.94 -17.32 -8.67
N GLY A 44 6.84 -17.53 -9.98
CA GLY A 44 6.96 -16.45 -10.95
C GLY A 44 5.88 -15.39 -10.73
N VAL A 45 6.27 -14.12 -10.76
CA VAL A 45 5.32 -13.01 -10.76
C VAL A 45 4.83 -12.82 -12.20
N PRO A 46 3.51 -12.80 -12.48
CA PRO A 46 3.00 -12.53 -13.83
C PRO A 46 3.55 -11.22 -14.40
N GLU A 47 3.96 -11.24 -15.68
CA GLU A 47 4.65 -10.11 -16.34
C GLU A 47 3.83 -8.81 -16.29
N GLU A 48 2.53 -8.89 -16.55
CA GLU A 48 1.62 -7.75 -16.51
C GLU A 48 1.62 -7.06 -15.14
N ILE A 49 1.69 -7.86 -14.06
CA ILE A 49 1.73 -7.37 -12.68
C ILE A 49 3.10 -6.76 -12.38
N ARG A 50 4.19 -7.39 -12.84
CA ARG A 50 5.55 -6.86 -12.66
C ARG A 50 5.71 -5.49 -13.30
N LEU A 51 5.25 -5.35 -14.55
CA LEU A 51 5.31 -4.10 -15.29
C LEU A 51 4.44 -3.02 -14.63
N ALA A 52 3.22 -3.38 -14.21
CA ALA A 52 2.31 -2.44 -13.55
C ALA A 52 2.82 -1.97 -12.17
N ALA A 53 3.50 -2.83 -11.42
CA ALA A 53 3.99 -2.54 -10.07
C ALA A 53 5.47 -2.08 -10.03
N GLY A 54 6.17 -2.06 -11.16
CA GLY A 54 7.59 -1.71 -11.21
C GLY A 54 8.50 -2.73 -10.51
N ILE A 55 8.13 -4.01 -10.53
CA ILE A 55 8.85 -5.08 -9.83
C ILE A 55 9.92 -5.67 -10.78
N GLU A 56 11.19 -5.44 -10.46
CA GLU A 56 12.32 -5.95 -11.26
C GLU A 56 12.52 -7.46 -11.10
N VAL A 57 12.21 -8.03 -9.92
CA VAL A 57 12.40 -9.46 -9.65
C VAL A 57 11.37 -10.34 -10.37
N ASP A 58 11.81 -11.48 -10.88
CA ASP A 58 10.97 -12.43 -11.62
C ASP A 58 10.15 -13.36 -10.72
N ALA A 59 10.57 -13.55 -9.46
CA ALA A 59 9.93 -14.47 -8.53
C ALA A 59 9.89 -13.92 -7.10
N LEU A 60 8.79 -14.20 -6.41
CA LEU A 60 8.55 -13.83 -5.02
C LEU A 60 7.91 -15.00 -4.27
N PRO A 61 7.93 -15.00 -2.92
CA PRO A 61 7.16 -15.93 -2.11
C PRO A 61 5.70 -16.02 -2.57
N ALA A 62 5.18 -17.24 -2.77
CA ALA A 62 3.82 -17.49 -3.27
C ALA A 62 2.71 -16.68 -2.57
N PRO A 63 2.71 -16.47 -1.24
CA PRO A 63 1.74 -15.61 -0.58
C PRO A 63 1.79 -14.15 -1.05
N LEU A 64 2.98 -13.61 -1.33
CA LEU A 64 3.13 -12.25 -1.86
C LEU A 64 2.62 -12.16 -3.29
N VAL A 65 2.92 -13.17 -4.13
CA VAL A 65 2.40 -13.21 -5.50
C VAL A 65 0.87 -13.27 -5.51
N ALA A 66 0.26 -14.05 -4.61
CA ALA A 66 -1.20 -14.10 -4.48
C ALA A 66 -1.80 -12.73 -4.11
N LEU A 67 -1.16 -11.98 -3.22
CA LEU A 67 -1.60 -10.63 -2.84
C LEU A 67 -1.50 -9.65 -4.03
N LEU A 68 -0.38 -9.67 -4.77
CA LEU A 68 -0.19 -8.81 -5.93
C LEU A 68 -1.22 -9.09 -7.03
N VAL A 69 -1.53 -10.37 -7.27
CA VAL A 69 -2.59 -10.79 -8.21
C VAL A 69 -3.95 -10.27 -7.78
N ALA A 70 -4.29 -10.41 -6.50
CA ALA A 70 -5.55 -9.93 -5.97
C ALA A 70 -5.66 -8.40 -6.08
N GLU A 71 -4.60 -7.67 -5.73
CA GLU A 71 -4.55 -6.21 -5.84
C GLU A 71 -4.72 -5.75 -7.29
N HIS A 72 -3.98 -6.34 -8.23
CA HIS A 72 -4.08 -6.00 -9.64
C HIS A 72 -5.51 -6.16 -10.18
N ARG A 73 -6.16 -7.27 -9.82
CA ARG A 73 -7.57 -7.52 -10.14
C ARG A 73 -8.48 -6.45 -9.54
N LEU A 74 -8.35 -6.15 -8.25
CA LEU A 74 -9.18 -5.17 -7.56
C LEU A 74 -9.03 -3.76 -8.14
N VAL A 75 -7.81 -3.39 -8.54
CA VAL A 75 -7.55 -2.12 -9.22
C VAL A 75 -8.26 -2.07 -10.59
N GLY A 76 -8.25 -3.18 -11.34
CA GLY A 76 -9.00 -3.32 -12.58
C GLY A 76 -10.51 -3.12 -12.37
N GLU A 77 -11.10 -3.89 -11.45
CA GLU A 77 -12.51 -3.80 -11.08
C GLU A 77 -12.88 -2.39 -10.59
N GLY A 78 -12.03 -1.77 -9.77
CA GLY A 78 -12.21 -0.41 -9.28
C GLY A 78 -12.24 0.63 -10.40
N ARG A 79 -11.37 0.50 -11.40
CA ARG A 79 -11.39 1.38 -12.59
C ARG A 79 -12.65 1.20 -13.41
N GLU A 80 -13.11 -0.04 -13.59
CA GLU A 80 -14.35 -0.33 -14.32
C GLU A 80 -15.57 0.27 -13.61
N LEU A 81 -15.62 0.15 -12.28
CA LEU A 81 -16.67 0.76 -11.45
C LEU A 81 -16.66 2.29 -11.57
N LEU A 82 -15.50 2.93 -11.44
CA LEU A 82 -15.37 4.38 -11.59
C LEU A 82 -15.74 4.83 -13.01
N ALA A 83 -15.38 4.07 -14.04
CA ALA A 83 -15.76 4.37 -15.41
C ALA A 83 -17.27 4.21 -15.66
N ALA A 84 -17.93 3.25 -15.01
CA ALA A 84 -19.37 3.09 -15.07
C ALA A 84 -20.11 4.23 -14.36
N ASP A 85 -19.61 4.67 -13.20
CA ASP A 85 -20.17 5.79 -12.45
C ASP A 85 -20.07 7.12 -13.24
N ALA A 86 -18.91 7.38 -13.85
CA ALA A 86 -18.68 8.56 -14.69
C ALA A 86 -19.61 8.62 -15.92
N ARG A 87 -20.01 7.47 -16.48
CA ARG A 87 -20.97 7.41 -17.61
C ARG A 87 -22.41 7.63 -17.16
N THR A 88 -22.74 7.28 -15.92
CA THR A 88 -24.10 7.33 -15.37
C THR A 88 -24.41 8.69 -14.75
N THR A 89 -23.38 9.42 -14.30
CA THR A 89 -23.51 10.78 -13.78
C THR A 89 -23.81 11.75 -14.93
N PRO A 90 -25.01 12.36 -15.00
CA PRO A 90 -25.27 13.40 -15.99
C PRO A 90 -24.32 14.56 -15.71
N ARG A 91 -23.62 15.06 -16.73
CA ARG A 91 -22.98 16.37 -16.62
C ARG A 91 -24.08 17.38 -16.32
N ALA A 92 -24.14 17.90 -15.10
CA ALA A 92 -24.89 19.11 -14.84
C ALA A 92 -24.30 20.17 -15.78
N SER A 93 -25.04 20.47 -16.85
CA SER A 93 -24.66 21.49 -17.82
C SER A 93 -24.60 22.80 -17.06
N GLU A 94 -23.39 23.33 -16.86
CA GLU A 94 -23.17 24.72 -16.48
C GLU A 94 -23.54 25.62 -17.66
N ASP A 95 -24.82 25.64 -18.03
CA ASP A 95 -25.42 26.77 -18.74
C ASP A 95 -25.98 27.70 -17.67
N VAL A 96 -25.09 28.49 -17.07
CA VAL A 96 -25.50 29.73 -16.41
C VAL A 96 -25.69 30.74 -17.54
N PRO A 97 -26.93 31.14 -17.88
CA PRO A 97 -27.11 32.21 -18.85
C PRO A 97 -26.53 33.47 -18.22
N THR A 98 -25.39 33.93 -18.73
CA THR A 98 -24.91 35.29 -18.49
C THR A 98 -25.92 36.21 -19.14
N ALA A 99 -26.88 36.69 -18.35
CA ALA A 99 -27.77 37.75 -18.77
C ALA A 99 -26.89 38.95 -19.16
N ALA A 100 -26.82 39.21 -20.46
CA ALA A 100 -26.30 40.46 -20.99
C ALA A 100 -27.16 41.58 -20.41
N ALA A 101 -26.63 42.28 -19.40
CA ALA A 101 -27.19 43.54 -18.96
C ALA A 101 -26.92 44.56 -20.06
N GLU A 102 -27.89 44.67 -20.96
CA GLU A 102 -28.12 45.79 -21.84
C GLU A 102 -28.30 47.05 -20.96
N THR A 103 -27.21 47.77 -20.71
CA THR A 103 -27.30 49.17 -20.26
C THR A 103 -27.81 49.99 -21.43
N ALA A 104 -29.13 50.09 -21.50
CA ALA A 104 -29.82 51.13 -22.22
C ALA A 104 -29.29 52.49 -21.75
N ASP A 105 -28.66 53.21 -22.67
CA ASP A 105 -28.36 54.63 -22.59
C ASP A 105 -29.62 55.41 -23.00
N PRO A 106 -30.20 56.28 -22.15
CA PRO A 106 -31.11 57.30 -22.61
C PRO A 106 -30.54 58.69 -22.33
N ARG A 107 -29.94 59.27 -23.38
CA ARG A 107 -29.89 60.70 -23.75
C ARG A 107 -29.31 61.71 -22.76
#